data_AF-A0A087KP98-F1
#
_entry.id   AF-A0A087KP98-F1
#
_cell.length_a   1.000
_cell.length_b   1.000
_cell.length_c   1.000
_cell.angle_alpha   90.00
_cell.angle_beta   90.00
_cell.angle_gamma   90.00
#
_symmetry.space_group_name_H-M   'P 1'
#
loop_
_entity.id
_entity.type
_entity.pdbx_description
1 polymer ?
#
loop_
_entity_poly.entity_id
_entity_poly.type
_entity_poly.pdbx_seq_one_letter_code
_entity_poly.pdbx_strand_id
1 'polypeptide(L)'
;MWLKRFALHDQYPLKTLMIQYRESEYAHIARRLADSGVSYFFEYDEENNCNVMVFTDNAYAFAKKVAIPFHHPAGLFDGGQESV
;
A
#
# COMPACT_ATOMS: atom_id res chain seq x y z
N MET A 1 -2.02 20.44 -5.14
CA MET A 1 -3.24 19.60 -5.06
C MET A 1 -2.77 18.16 -4.94
N TRP A 2 -3.19 17.41 -3.92
CA TRP A 2 -2.75 16.01 -3.77
C TRP A 2 -3.48 15.14 -4.80
N LEU A 3 -2.73 14.37 -5.58
CA LEU A 3 -3.29 13.47 -6.58
C LEU A 3 -3.73 12.16 -5.89
N LYS A 4 -4.83 11.58 -6.37
CA LYS A 4 -5.37 10.31 -5.88
C LYS A 4 -5.64 9.36 -7.04
N ARG A 5 -5.31 8.09 -6.86
CA ARG A 5 -5.51 7.03 -7.84
C ARG A 5 -6.24 5.85 -7.20
N PHE A 6 -7.17 5.26 -7.94
CA PHE A 6 -7.95 4.09 -7.50
C PHE A 6 -7.55 2.87 -8.33
N ALA A 7 -6.95 1.89 -7.69
CA ALA A 7 -6.59 0.59 -8.25
C ALA A 7 -7.42 -0.50 -7.53
N LEU A 8 -8.74 -0.40 -7.68
CA LEU A 8 -9.74 -1.27 -7.08
C LEU A 8 -10.22 -2.29 -8.13
N HIS A 9 -10.32 -3.56 -7.74
CA HIS A 9 -10.77 -4.65 -8.61
C HIS A 9 -12.22 -5.08 -8.33
N ASP A 10 -12.72 -4.83 -7.12
CA ASP A 10 -14.05 -5.27 -6.69
C ASP A 10 -15.13 -4.18 -6.85
N GLN A 11 -16.40 -4.59 -6.80
CA GLN A 11 -17.54 -3.68 -6.79
C GLN A 11 -18.09 -3.54 -5.37
N TYR A 12 -17.97 -2.34 -4.82
CA TYR A 12 -18.43 -2.04 -3.48
C TYR A 12 -19.93 -1.74 -3.47
N PRO A 13 -20.72 -2.41 -2.61
CA PRO A 13 -22.14 -2.14 -2.53
C PRO A 13 -22.39 -0.71 -2.03
N LEU A 14 -23.35 -0.03 -2.68
CA LEU A 14 -23.78 1.29 -2.25
C LEU A 14 -24.37 1.21 -0.84
N LYS A 15 -23.83 2.00 0.09
CA LYS A 15 -24.39 2.09 1.44
C LYS A 15 -25.47 3.18 1.46
N THR A 16 -26.67 2.83 1.91
CA THR A 16 -27.81 3.76 2.05
C THR A 16 -27.58 4.83 3.12
N LEU A 17 -26.80 4.51 4.16
CA LEU A 17 -26.49 5.43 5.24
C LEU A 17 -25.03 5.30 5.66
N MET A 18 -24.39 6.45 5.87
CA MET A 18 -23.04 6.55 6.40
C MET A 18 -22.99 7.65 7.46
N ILE A 19 -22.86 7.27 8.74
CA ILE A 19 -22.77 8.23 9.85
C ILE A 19 -21.30 8.37 10.29
N GLN A 20 -20.90 9.61 10.57
CA GLN A 20 -19.67 9.99 11.27
C GLN A 20 -20.05 10.54 12.64
N TYR A 21 -19.59 9.91 13.73
CA TYR A 21 -19.95 10.34 15.08
C TYR A 21 -18.72 10.40 15.98
N ARG A 22 -18.41 11.61 16.48
CA ARG A 22 -17.30 11.89 17.41
C ARG A 22 -15.94 11.30 16.94
N GLU A 23 -15.73 11.23 15.63
CA GLU A 23 -14.50 10.77 15.00
C GLU A 23 -13.98 11.85 14.03
N SER A 24 -12.65 11.92 13.84
CA SER A 24 -12.05 12.80 12.85
C SER A 24 -12.35 12.30 11.43
N GLU A 25 -12.19 13.17 10.43
CA GLU A 25 -12.38 12.75 9.03
C GLU A 25 -11.44 11.61 8.64
N TYR A 26 -10.19 11.64 9.11
CA TYR A 26 -9.24 10.56 8.89
C TYR A 26 -9.72 9.25 9.53
N ALA A 27 -10.13 9.28 10.80
CA ALA A 27 -10.59 8.07 11.49
C ALA A 27 -11.83 7.48 10.79
N HIS A 28 -12.74 8.35 10.34
CA HIS A 28 -13.90 7.94 9.57
C HIS A 28 -13.51 7.23 8.28
N ILE A 29 -12.69 7.87 7.43
CA ILE A 29 -12.27 7.33 6.14
C ILE A 29 -11.48 6.04 6.34
N ALA A 30 -10.49 6.03 7.23
CA ALA A 30 -9.63 4.87 7.49
C ALA A 30 -10.45 3.65 7.92
N ARG A 31 -11.41 3.85 8.84
CA ARG A 31 -12.31 2.77 9.27
C ARG A 31 -13.17 2.25 8.12
N ARG A 32 -13.75 3.13 7.28
CA ARG A 32 -14.57 2.69 6.14
C ARG A 32 -13.78 1.94 5.07
N LEU A 33 -12.55 2.37 4.82
CA LEU A 33 -11.64 1.65 3.93
C LEU A 33 -11.32 0.27 4.49
N ALA A 34 -10.97 0.18 5.77
CA ALA A 34 -10.71 -1.10 6.45
C ALA A 34 -11.93 -2.04 6.43
N ASP A 35 -13.13 -1.51 6.73
CA ASP A 35 -14.40 -2.28 6.66
C ASP A 35 -14.67 -2.83 5.25
N SER A 36 -14.11 -2.21 4.21
CA SER A 36 -14.28 -2.59 2.81
C SER A 36 -13.10 -3.41 2.27
N GLY A 37 -12.07 -3.69 3.09
CA GLY A 37 -10.85 -4.36 2.63
C GLY A 37 -9.96 -3.52 1.72
N VAL A 38 -10.17 -2.20 1.70
CA VAL A 38 -9.37 -1.26 0.91
C VAL A 38 -8.21 -0.76 1.77
N SER A 39 -7.01 -0.96 1.28
CA SER A 39 -5.77 -0.38 1.80
C SER A 39 -5.35 0.84 0.96
N TYR A 40 -4.41 1.62 1.47
CA TYR A 40 -3.80 2.69 0.70
C TYR A 40 -2.31 2.84 1.02
N PHE A 41 -1.59 3.43 0.07
CA PHE A 41 -0.18 3.77 0.20
C PHE A 41 0.13 5.02 -0.63
N PHE A 42 1.36 5.52 -0.52
CA PHE A 42 1.81 6.67 -1.30
C PHE A 42 2.88 6.26 -2.29
N GLU A 43 2.77 6.78 -3.49
CA GLU A 43 3.81 6.71 -4.51
C GLU A 43 4.26 8.14 -4.86
N TYR A 44 5.51 8.26 -5.27
CA TYR A 44 6.02 9.49 -5.82
C TYR A 44 5.88 9.46 -7.34
N ASP A 45 5.16 10.42 -7.90
CA ASP A 45 5.03 10.60 -9.33
C ASP A 45 6.14 11.54 -9.82
N GLU A 46 7.09 10.99 -10.57
CA GLU A 46 8.27 11.73 -11.04
C GLU A 46 7.90 12.78 -12.11
N GLU A 47 6.90 12.50 -12.94
CA GLU A 47 6.48 13.41 -14.03
C GLU A 47 5.84 14.69 -13.50
N ASN A 48 4.97 14.57 -12.49
CA ASN A 48 4.26 15.69 -11.87
C ASN A 48 4.94 16.18 -10.58
N ASN A 49 6.06 15.56 -10.19
CA ASN A 49 6.88 15.90 -9.03
C ASN A 49 6.05 16.02 -7.73
N CYS A 50 5.19 15.03 -7.48
CA CYS A 50 4.25 15.07 -6.37
C CYS A 50 3.90 13.69 -5.81
N ASN A 51 3.40 13.65 -4.57
CA ASN A 51 2.92 12.41 -3.97
C ASN A 51 1.50 12.09 -4.43
N VAL A 52 1.30 10.85 -4.86
CA VAL A 52 0.01 10.27 -5.24
C VAL A 52 -0.42 9.29 -4.17
N MET A 53 -1.63 9.47 -3.64
CA MET A 53 -2.26 8.48 -2.77
C MET A 53 -2.93 7.41 -3.62
N VAL A 54 -2.56 6.15 -3.41
CA VAL A 54 -3.07 5.00 -4.16
C VAL A 54 -3.97 4.17 -3.25
N PHE A 55 -5.24 4.01 -3.63
CA PHE A 55 -6.18 3.09 -2.96
C PHE A 55 -6.20 1.74 -3.68
N THR A 56 -6.11 0.65 -2.94
CA THR A 56 -6.13 -0.72 -3.50
C THR A 56 -6.76 -1.75 -2.58
N ASP A 57 -7.43 -2.73 -3.18
CA ASP A 57 -7.99 -3.91 -2.54
C ASP A 57 -7.20 -5.19 -2.87
N ASN A 58 -6.10 -5.08 -3.64
CA ASN A 58 -5.33 -6.22 -4.09
C ASN A 58 -3.82 -5.95 -4.03
N ALA A 59 -3.07 -6.96 -3.58
CA ALA A 59 -1.61 -6.94 -3.55
C ALA A 59 -0.96 -6.70 -4.93
N TYR A 60 -1.67 -6.94 -6.04
CA TYR A 60 -1.16 -6.64 -7.39
C TYR A 60 -0.96 -5.16 -7.67
N ALA A 61 -1.56 -4.25 -6.88
CA ALA A 61 -1.33 -2.81 -7.06
C ALA A 61 0.05 -2.36 -6.57
N PHE A 62 0.75 -3.17 -5.76
CA PHE A 62 2.12 -2.86 -5.39
C PHE A 62 3.06 -3.05 -6.58
N ALA A 63 3.98 -2.10 -6.73
CA ALA A 63 5.00 -2.17 -7.77
C ALA A 63 5.80 -3.49 -7.71
N LYS A 64 6.26 -3.92 -8.89
CA LYS A 64 6.97 -5.19 -9.10
C LYS A 64 8.11 -5.36 -8.09
N LYS A 65 8.14 -6.53 -7.43
CA LYS A 65 9.19 -6.89 -6.46
C LYS A 65 10.56 -6.80 -7.11
N VAL A 66 11.42 -5.94 -6.56
CA VAL A 66 12.86 -5.96 -6.84
C VAL A 66 13.47 -7.05 -5.96
N ALA A 67 14.27 -7.94 -6.55
CA ALA A 67 15.03 -8.91 -5.77
C ALA A 67 16.17 -8.17 -5.06
N ILE A 68 16.06 -8.03 -3.74
CA ILE A 68 17.11 -7.44 -2.91
C ILE A 68 17.99 -8.60 -2.42
N PRO A 69 19.30 -8.61 -2.72
CA PRO A 69 20.19 -9.65 -2.25
C PRO A 69 20.31 -9.58 -0.73
N PHE A 70 20.24 -10.73 -0.06
CA PHE A 70 20.47 -10.83 1.37
C PHE A 70 21.97 -10.93 1.64
N HIS A 71 22.48 -10.05 2.51
CA HIS A 71 23.86 -10.09 3.00
C HIS A 71 23.86 -10.31 4.51
N HIS A 72 24.58 -11.35 4.96
CA HIS A 72 24.71 -11.63 6.39
C HIS A 72 25.57 -10.54 7.07
N PRO A 73 25.14 -9.99 8.22
CA PRO A 73 25.81 -8.84 8.85
C PRO A 73 27.24 -9.13 9.32
N ALA A 74 27.60 -10.39 9.58
CA ALA A 74 28.96 -10.77 9.99
C ALA A 74 29.99 -10.83 8.84
N GLY A 75 29.58 -10.66 7.57
CA GLY A 75 30.50 -10.66 6.42
C GLY A 75 31.20 -12.00 6.10
N LEU A 76 31.07 -13.01 6.96
CA LEU A 76 31.70 -14.33 6.88
C LEU A 76 30.76 -15.43 6.33
N PHE A 77 29.59 -15.06 5.82
CA PHE A 77 28.61 -16.03 5.35
C PHE A 77 28.90 -16.45 3.91
N ASP A 78 29.62 -17.57 3.76
CA ASP A 78 29.99 -18.16 2.47
C ASP A 78 28.85 -18.95 1.80
N GLY A 79 27.59 -18.56 2.04
CA GLY A 79 26.42 -19.19 1.40
C GLY A 79 26.22 -20.69 1.68
N GLY A 80 26.94 -21.27 2.64
CA GLY A 80 26.93 -22.71 2.89
C GLY A 80 27.75 -23.53 1.88
N GLN A 81 28.67 -22.90 1.14
CA GLN A 81 29.62 -23.61 0.29
C GLN A 81 30.66 -24.30 1.19
N GLU A 82 30.69 -25.63 1.20
CA GLU A 82 31.74 -26.37 1.90
C GLU A 82 33.09 -25.97 1.31
N SER A 83 34.00 -25.47 2.15
CA SER A 83 35.42 -25.31 1.79
C SER A 83 35.98 -26.69 1.42
N VAL A 84 36.41 -26.84 0.17
CA VAL A 84 37.15 -28.02 -0.34
C VAL A 84 38.62 -27.89 0.05
#